data_AF-A0A953W609-F1
#
_entry.id   AF-A0A953W609-F1
#
_cell.length_a   1.000
_cell.length_b   1.000
_cell.length_c   1.000
_cell.angle_alpha   90.00
_cell.angle_beta   90.00
_cell.angle_gamma   90.00
#
_symmetry.space_group_name_H-M   'P 1'
#
loop_
_entity.id
_entity.type
_entity.pdbx_description
1 polymer ?
#
loop_
_entity_poly.entity_id
_entity_poly.type
_entity_poly.pdbx_seq_one_letter_code
_entity_poly.pdbx_strand_id
1 'polypeptide(L)'
;MDIRFVTAGGGDVVAVMATDGGDLLAAGKALDAAASGRIAKAMKAANFRGGAGQVTDILAPDGVDFARVLVIGIGKADAADGMTVERWAGHAVKRVLTSGAEKLVLQPDALPSVSKAEAGSHAAMGARLAGYRFDTYRTKLKPDQKPTLTAVEIAMDGPAAAKARADKDAAVVEGVFFARDLVS
;
A
#
# COMPACT_ATOMS: atom_id res chain seq x y z
N MET A 1 3.24 7.07 -12.30
CA MET A 1 2.73 5.84 -11.67
C MET A 1 1.25 5.76 -11.95
N ASP A 2 0.81 4.70 -12.62
CA ASP A 2 -0.60 4.46 -12.97
C ASP A 2 -1.31 3.77 -11.79
N ILE A 3 -2.54 4.21 -11.46
CA ILE A 3 -3.33 3.62 -10.37
C ILE A 3 -4.63 3.08 -10.91
N ARG A 4 -4.85 1.78 -10.70
CA ARG A 4 -6.02 1.05 -11.21
C ARG A 4 -6.78 0.43 -10.07
N PHE A 5 -8.09 0.30 -10.22
CA PHE A 5 -8.94 -0.44 -9.31
C PHE A 5 -9.34 -1.76 -9.98
N VAL A 6 -9.12 -2.87 -9.29
CA VAL A 6 -9.30 -4.23 -9.83
C VAL A 6 -9.98 -5.12 -8.79
N THR A 7 -10.65 -6.17 -9.24
CA THR A 7 -11.27 -7.17 -8.34
C THR A 7 -10.25 -8.21 -7.86
N ALA A 8 -9.34 -8.62 -8.74
CA ALA A 8 -8.18 -9.44 -8.40
C ALA A 8 -6.94 -8.74 -8.95
N GLY A 9 -5.96 -8.48 -8.08
CA GLY A 9 -4.67 -7.93 -8.47
C GLY A 9 -3.65 -9.03 -8.69
N GLY A 10 -2.72 -8.82 -9.61
CA GLY A 10 -1.56 -9.69 -9.83
C GLY A 10 -0.33 -8.83 -10.10
N GLY A 11 0.80 -9.11 -9.46
CA GLY A 11 1.99 -8.26 -9.56
C GLY A 11 3.17 -8.76 -8.74
N ASP A 12 4.19 -7.92 -8.58
CA ASP A 12 5.43 -8.32 -7.91
C ASP A 12 5.28 -8.31 -6.39
N VAL A 13 4.57 -7.31 -5.88
CA VAL A 13 4.43 -7.06 -4.44
C VAL A 13 2.98 -6.89 -4.08
N VAL A 14 2.53 -7.51 -2.99
CA VAL A 14 1.22 -7.22 -2.38
C VAL A 14 1.41 -6.61 -0.99
N ALA A 15 0.62 -5.59 -0.65
CA ALA A 15 0.58 -5.02 0.69
C ALA A 15 -0.76 -5.28 1.36
N VAL A 16 -0.69 -5.69 2.62
CA VAL A 16 -1.83 -5.98 3.49
C VAL A 16 -1.71 -5.24 4.83
N MET A 17 -2.83 -5.10 5.53
CA MET A 17 -2.88 -4.45 6.83
C MET A 17 -2.74 -5.46 7.98
N ALA A 18 -2.15 -4.98 9.08
CA ALA A 18 -2.20 -5.65 10.38
C ALA A 18 -2.47 -4.63 11.50
N THR A 19 -3.23 -5.04 12.50
CA THR A 19 -3.55 -4.23 13.69
C THR A 19 -2.49 -4.39 14.78
N ASP A 20 -2.55 -3.47 15.75
CA ASP A 20 -1.80 -3.58 17.01
C ASP A 20 -2.04 -4.94 17.67
N GLY A 21 -0.96 -5.58 18.15
CA GLY A 21 -0.95 -7.00 18.56
C GLY A 21 -0.45 -7.96 17.48
N GLY A 22 -0.25 -7.48 16.24
CA GLY A 22 0.26 -8.29 15.13
C GLY A 22 -0.81 -9.12 14.43
N ASP A 23 -2.08 -8.76 14.58
CA ASP A 23 -3.19 -9.47 13.96
C ASP A 23 -3.43 -8.98 12.52
N LEU A 24 -3.32 -9.90 11.56
CA LEU A 24 -3.63 -9.65 10.16
C LEU A 24 -5.12 -9.36 9.97
N LEU A 25 -5.46 -8.41 9.08
CA LEU A 25 -6.84 -8.24 8.63
C LEU A 25 -7.22 -9.29 7.57
N ALA A 26 -8.45 -9.23 7.06
CA ALA A 26 -9.03 -10.27 6.21
C ALA A 26 -8.19 -10.60 4.98
N ALA A 27 -7.68 -9.60 4.26
CA ALA A 27 -6.82 -9.82 3.09
C ALA A 27 -5.50 -10.52 3.49
N GLY A 28 -4.88 -10.07 4.58
CA GLY A 28 -3.66 -10.69 5.11
C GLY A 28 -3.86 -12.12 5.59
N LYS A 29 -5.00 -12.41 6.25
CA LYS A 29 -5.39 -13.77 6.68
C LYS A 29 -5.58 -14.71 5.49
N ALA A 30 -6.17 -14.24 4.39
CA ALA A 30 -6.33 -15.03 3.18
C ALA A 30 -4.98 -15.41 2.56
N LEU A 31 -4.04 -14.46 2.48
CA LEU A 31 -2.67 -14.74 2.03
C LEU A 31 -1.93 -15.68 2.98
N ASP A 32 -2.08 -15.51 4.30
CA ASP A 32 -1.41 -16.38 5.28
C ASP A 32 -1.96 -17.81 5.23
N ALA A 33 -3.27 -17.98 5.00
CA ALA A 33 -3.86 -19.30 4.77
C ALA A 33 -3.28 -19.97 3.51
N ALA A 34 -3.17 -19.23 2.40
CA ALA A 34 -2.53 -19.72 1.18
C ALA A 34 -1.05 -20.08 1.40
N ALA A 35 -0.36 -19.31 2.25
CA ALA A 35 1.02 -19.55 2.65
C ALA A 35 1.19 -20.59 3.78
N SER A 36 0.12 -21.25 4.21
CA SER A 36 0.11 -22.19 5.34
C SER A 36 0.68 -21.64 6.66
N GLY A 37 0.34 -20.39 7.02
CA GLY A 37 0.74 -19.75 8.29
C GLY A 37 2.16 -19.17 8.29
N ARG A 38 2.85 -19.18 7.15
CA ARG A 38 4.24 -18.69 7.04
C ARG A 38 4.34 -17.18 7.23
N ILE A 39 3.32 -16.41 6.85
CA ILE A 39 3.32 -14.95 6.97
C ILE A 39 3.24 -14.59 8.45
N ALA A 40 2.31 -15.18 9.20
CA ALA A 40 2.22 -14.98 10.64
C ALA A 40 3.50 -15.43 11.39
N LYS A 41 4.12 -16.54 10.95
CA LYS A 41 5.41 -16.99 11.50
C LYS A 41 6.53 -15.97 11.24
N ALA A 42 6.60 -15.42 10.02
CA ALA A 42 7.59 -14.41 9.66
C ALA A 42 7.39 -13.11 10.45
N MET A 43 6.14 -12.67 10.64
CA MET A 43 5.81 -11.51 11.49
C MET A 43 6.33 -11.68 12.92
N LYS A 44 6.14 -12.85 13.53
CA LYS A 44 6.67 -13.15 14.87
C LYS A 44 8.20 -13.12 14.90
N ALA A 45 8.85 -13.73 13.89
CA ALA A 45 10.31 -13.73 13.79
C ALA A 45 10.89 -12.31 13.61
N ALA A 46 10.15 -11.42 12.94
CA ALA A 46 10.52 -10.03 12.75
C ALA A 46 10.15 -9.11 13.95
N ASN A 47 9.63 -9.67 15.06
CA ASN A 47 9.11 -8.91 16.21
C ASN A 47 8.10 -7.83 15.77
N PHE A 48 7.25 -8.18 14.81
CA PHE A 48 6.19 -7.31 14.34
C PHE A 48 5.08 -7.18 15.39
N ARG A 49 4.73 -5.94 15.74
CA ARG A 49 3.73 -5.62 16.76
C ARG A 49 2.49 -4.95 16.19
N GLY A 50 2.49 -4.56 14.92
CA GLY A 50 1.37 -3.88 14.27
C GLY A 50 1.30 -2.37 14.55
N GLY A 51 2.39 -1.79 15.06
CA GLY A 51 2.46 -0.33 15.25
C GLY A 51 2.25 0.43 13.95
N ALA A 52 1.66 1.63 14.04
CA ALA A 52 1.36 2.43 12.85
C ALA A 52 2.63 2.69 12.02
N GLY A 53 2.62 2.27 10.75
CA GLY A 53 3.75 2.41 9.83
C GLY A 53 4.88 1.38 10.03
N GLN A 54 4.75 0.44 10.96
CA GLN A 54 5.68 -0.70 11.06
C GLN A 54 5.52 -1.56 9.81
N VAL A 55 6.62 -1.94 9.16
CA VAL A 55 6.61 -2.75 7.94
C VAL A 55 7.38 -4.04 8.17
N THR A 56 6.80 -5.16 7.78
CA THR A 56 7.48 -6.45 7.63
C THR A 56 7.42 -6.89 6.18
N ASP A 57 8.58 -7.27 5.65
CA ASP A 57 8.81 -7.57 4.25
C ASP A 57 9.13 -9.05 4.12
N ILE A 58 8.21 -9.80 3.53
CA ILE A 58 8.30 -11.25 3.43
C ILE A 58 8.57 -11.60 1.99
N LEU A 59 9.77 -12.13 1.73
CA LEU A 59 10.24 -12.44 0.39
C LEU A 59 9.84 -13.87 0.01
N ALA A 60 9.31 -14.02 -1.20
CA ALA A 60 8.93 -15.29 -1.84
C ALA A 60 8.19 -16.27 -0.90
N PRO A 61 7.03 -15.89 -0.32
CA PRO A 61 6.25 -16.82 0.47
C PRO A 61 5.64 -17.92 -0.41
N ASP A 62 6.00 -19.18 -0.14
CA ASP A 62 5.40 -20.35 -0.79
C ASP A 62 3.87 -20.29 -0.74
N GLY A 63 3.19 -20.65 -1.83
CA GLY A 63 1.73 -20.72 -1.90
C GLY A 63 1.03 -19.40 -2.22
N VAL A 64 1.79 -18.32 -2.39
CA VAL A 64 1.30 -17.00 -2.81
C VAL A 64 1.99 -16.57 -4.10
N ASP A 65 1.23 -16.16 -5.10
CA ASP A 65 1.72 -15.74 -6.41
C ASP A 65 2.19 -14.28 -6.41
N PHE A 66 2.99 -13.91 -5.40
CA PHE A 66 3.64 -12.60 -5.27
C PHE A 66 5.09 -12.82 -4.85
N ALA A 67 6.02 -12.12 -5.49
CA ALA A 67 7.43 -12.20 -5.11
C ALA A 67 7.69 -11.64 -3.70
N ARG A 68 6.84 -10.69 -3.23
CA ARG A 68 6.94 -10.11 -1.90
C ARG A 68 5.56 -9.83 -1.29
N VAL A 69 5.43 -10.08 0.01
CA VAL A 69 4.27 -9.67 0.80
C VAL A 69 4.73 -8.65 1.84
N LEU A 70 4.16 -7.45 1.77
CA LEU A 70 4.34 -6.39 2.75
C LEU A 70 3.20 -6.42 3.75
N VAL A 71 3.54 -6.67 5.01
CA VAL A 71 2.61 -6.49 6.12
C VAL A 71 2.90 -5.15 6.76
N ILE A 72 1.90 -4.27 6.81
CA ILE A 72 2.07 -2.91 7.33
C ILE A 72 1.08 -2.67 8.46
N GLY A 73 1.60 -2.23 9.59
CA GLY A 73 0.84 -1.96 10.80
C GLY A 73 0.03 -0.68 10.66
N ILE A 74 -1.25 -0.75 11.04
CA ILE A 74 -2.16 0.41 11.11
C ILE A 74 -2.37 0.89 12.54
N GLY A 75 -1.82 0.21 13.55
CA GLY A 75 -2.10 0.47 14.95
C GLY A 75 -3.48 -0.05 15.38
N LYS A 76 -4.13 0.67 16.29
CA LYS A 76 -5.43 0.27 16.86
C LYS A 76 -6.55 0.47 15.83
N ALA A 77 -7.27 -0.59 15.47
CA ALA A 77 -8.36 -0.54 14.50
C ALA A 77 -9.45 0.48 14.84
N ASP A 78 -9.81 0.60 16.12
CA ASP A 78 -10.88 1.48 16.59
C ASP A 78 -10.53 2.97 16.48
N ALA A 79 -9.22 3.29 16.38
CA ALA A 79 -8.74 4.66 16.18
C ALA A 79 -8.35 4.94 14.72
N ALA A 80 -8.49 3.95 13.83
CA ALA A 80 -8.01 4.05 12.46
C ALA A 80 -9.04 4.73 11.55
N ASP A 81 -8.60 5.79 10.88
CA ASP A 81 -9.40 6.63 9.99
C ASP A 81 -8.90 6.56 8.53
N GLY A 82 -9.48 7.37 7.63
CA GLY A 82 -9.05 7.44 6.23
C GLY A 82 -7.57 7.80 6.07
N MET A 83 -7.06 8.72 6.90
CA MET A 83 -5.64 9.11 6.90
C MET A 83 -4.73 7.95 7.32
N THR A 84 -5.21 7.04 8.17
CA THR A 84 -4.49 5.82 8.53
C THR A 84 -4.30 4.91 7.31
N VAL A 85 -5.32 4.80 6.44
CA VAL A 85 -5.24 4.04 5.18
C VAL A 85 -4.31 4.74 4.18
N GLU A 86 -4.35 6.07 4.09
CA GLU A 86 -3.42 6.83 3.24
C GLU A 86 -1.96 6.61 3.65
N ARG A 87 -1.68 6.67 4.96
CA ARG A 87 -0.33 6.42 5.51
C ARG A 87 0.12 5.00 5.21
N TRP A 88 -0.75 4.00 5.43
CA TRP A 88 -0.49 2.61 5.10
C TRP A 88 -0.09 2.44 3.63
N ALA A 89 -0.88 2.96 2.70
CA ALA A 89 -0.59 2.91 1.27
C ALA A 89 0.71 3.66 0.94
N GLY A 90 0.94 4.80 1.58
CA GLY A 90 2.17 5.58 1.41
C GLY A 90 3.42 4.85 1.88
N HIS A 91 3.34 4.10 2.99
CA HIS A 91 4.43 3.23 3.45
C HIS A 91 4.72 2.12 2.45
N ALA A 92 3.68 1.50 1.88
CA ALA A 92 3.84 0.48 0.83
C ALA A 92 4.55 1.05 -0.39
N VAL A 93 4.08 2.19 -0.92
CA VAL A 93 4.71 2.85 -2.08
C VAL A 93 6.16 3.22 -1.77
N LYS A 94 6.45 3.88 -0.65
CA LYS A 94 7.83 4.26 -0.28
C LYS A 94 8.76 3.05 -0.15
N ARG A 95 8.26 1.91 0.33
CA ARG A 95 9.05 0.69 0.46
C ARG A 95 9.38 0.05 -0.89
N VAL A 96 8.52 0.23 -1.88
CA VAL A 96 8.60 -0.47 -3.17
C VAL A 96 9.15 0.41 -4.29
N LEU A 97 9.01 1.74 -4.17
CA LEU A 97 9.23 2.73 -5.24
C LEU A 97 10.55 2.55 -6.00
N THR A 98 11.65 2.26 -5.31
CA THR A 98 12.99 2.06 -5.90
C THR A 98 13.54 0.66 -5.63
N SER A 99 12.65 -0.31 -5.38
CA SER A 99 13.05 -1.65 -4.92
C SER A 99 13.30 -2.66 -6.04
N GLY A 100 13.10 -2.26 -7.31
CA GLY A 100 13.18 -3.17 -8.46
C GLY A 100 11.83 -3.71 -8.90
N ALA A 101 10.82 -3.69 -8.03
CA ALA A 101 9.45 -4.06 -8.42
C ALA A 101 8.81 -2.98 -9.30
N GLU A 102 8.02 -3.42 -10.28
CA GLU A 102 7.30 -2.57 -11.22
C GLU A 102 5.83 -2.41 -10.85
N LYS A 103 5.26 -3.44 -10.19
CA LYS A 103 3.83 -3.51 -9.86
C LYS A 103 3.56 -3.81 -8.39
N LEU A 104 2.83 -2.93 -7.73
CA LEU A 104 2.38 -3.06 -6.33
C LEU A 104 0.86 -3.25 -6.28
N VAL A 105 0.40 -4.28 -5.59
CA VAL A 105 -1.01 -4.51 -5.29
C VAL A 105 -1.28 -4.08 -3.84
N LEU A 106 -2.23 -3.19 -3.64
CA LEU A 106 -2.75 -2.80 -2.34
C LEU A 106 -4.09 -3.52 -2.12
N GLN A 107 -4.23 -4.26 -1.02
CA GLN A 107 -5.48 -4.89 -0.62
C GLN A 107 -6.05 -4.22 0.62
N PRO A 108 -6.76 -3.07 0.47
CA PRO A 108 -7.29 -2.36 1.61
C PRO A 108 -8.49 -3.10 2.22
N ASP A 109 -8.46 -3.41 3.50
CA ASP A 109 -9.57 -3.90 4.31
C ASP A 109 -10.46 -2.76 4.84
N ALA A 110 -11.72 -3.10 5.14
CA ALA A 110 -12.61 -2.19 5.84
C ALA A 110 -12.18 -2.07 7.31
N LEU A 111 -12.39 -0.90 7.89
CA LEU A 111 -12.10 -0.59 9.29
C LEU A 111 -13.40 -0.15 9.99
N PRO A 112 -13.46 -0.15 11.34
CA PRO A 112 -14.67 0.22 12.07
C PRO A 112 -15.29 1.57 11.62
N SER A 113 -14.45 2.57 11.37
CA SER A 113 -14.85 3.92 10.93
C SER A 113 -14.62 4.21 9.45
N VAL A 114 -14.17 3.23 8.66
CA VAL A 114 -13.84 3.43 7.24
C VAL A 114 -14.45 2.31 6.42
N SER A 115 -15.40 2.66 5.55
CA SER A 115 -15.99 1.66 4.65
C SER A 115 -14.94 1.10 3.68
N LYS A 116 -15.17 -0.10 3.13
CA LYS A 116 -14.26 -0.71 2.14
C LYS A 116 -14.01 0.23 0.96
N ALA A 117 -15.05 0.92 0.46
CA ALA A 117 -14.94 1.88 -0.64
C ALA A 117 -14.08 3.11 -0.28
N GLU A 118 -14.22 3.64 0.94
CA GLU A 118 -13.38 4.73 1.43
C GLU A 118 -11.94 4.29 1.60
N ALA A 119 -11.71 3.10 2.17
CA ALA A 119 -10.37 2.53 2.29
C ALA A 119 -9.70 2.39 0.92
N GLY A 120 -10.43 1.97 -0.12
CA GLY A 120 -9.94 1.95 -1.50
C GLY A 120 -9.56 3.33 -2.04
N SER A 121 -10.38 4.35 -1.80
CA SER A 121 -10.10 5.73 -2.22
C SER A 121 -8.88 6.32 -1.52
N HIS A 122 -8.82 6.19 -0.19
CA HIS A 122 -7.71 6.66 0.64
C HIS A 122 -6.41 5.91 0.31
N ALA A 123 -6.48 4.62 0.00
CA ALA A 123 -5.31 3.87 -0.46
C ALA A 123 -4.77 4.43 -1.79
N ALA A 124 -5.64 4.74 -2.74
CA ALA A 124 -5.25 5.36 -4.00
C ALA A 124 -4.63 6.75 -3.78
N MET A 125 -5.24 7.59 -2.93
CA MET A 125 -4.73 8.92 -2.61
C MET A 125 -3.35 8.85 -1.93
N GLY A 126 -3.20 8.01 -0.91
CA GLY A 126 -1.93 7.80 -0.21
C GLY A 126 -0.84 7.27 -1.14
N ALA A 127 -1.20 6.36 -2.06
CA ALA A 127 -0.28 5.87 -3.08
C ALA A 127 0.18 6.99 -4.03
N ARG A 128 -0.74 7.81 -4.56
CA ARG A 128 -0.38 8.97 -5.42
C ARG A 128 0.59 9.89 -4.70
N LEU A 129 0.21 10.35 -3.51
CA LEU A 129 0.98 11.32 -2.73
C LEU A 129 2.38 10.81 -2.38
N ALA A 130 2.50 9.53 -2.02
CA ALA A 130 3.79 8.93 -1.72
C ALA A 130 4.67 8.68 -2.95
N GLY A 131 4.08 8.60 -4.15
CA GLY A 131 4.79 8.48 -5.41
C GLY A 131 5.40 9.79 -5.92
N TYR A 132 5.06 10.93 -5.33
CA TYR A 132 5.61 12.24 -5.73
C TYR A 132 7.12 12.29 -5.52
N ARG A 133 7.83 12.74 -6.56
CA ARG A 133 9.27 13.03 -6.51
C ARG A 133 9.60 14.23 -7.38
N PHE A 134 10.38 15.15 -6.84
CA PHE A 134 10.95 16.28 -7.57
C PHE A 134 12.41 15.98 -7.90
N ASP A 135 12.63 15.32 -9.05
CA ASP A 135 13.96 14.92 -9.50
C ASP A 135 14.52 15.83 -10.61
N THR A 136 13.84 16.95 -10.94
CA THR A 136 14.19 17.90 -12.03
C THR A 136 15.65 18.35 -12.01
N TYR A 137 16.21 18.63 -10.82
CA TYR A 137 17.59 19.07 -10.66
C TYR A 137 18.58 17.96 -10.27
N ARG A 138 18.12 16.70 -10.20
CA ARG A 138 18.93 15.55 -9.74
C ARG A 138 19.51 14.78 -10.92
N THR A 139 20.59 15.31 -11.50
CA THR A 139 21.23 14.76 -12.71
C THR A 139 22.14 13.55 -12.46
N LYS A 140 22.51 13.27 -11.20
CA LYS A 140 23.46 12.21 -10.82
C LYS A 140 22.79 11.00 -10.15
N LEU A 141 21.50 10.80 -10.38
CA LEU A 141 20.78 9.65 -9.81
C LEU A 141 21.31 8.34 -10.40
N LYS A 142 21.80 7.48 -9.51
CA LYS A 142 22.18 6.11 -9.85
C LYS A 142 20.93 5.29 -10.21
N PRO A 143 21.05 4.20 -10.99
CA PRO A 143 19.92 3.39 -11.41
C PRO A 143 19.04 2.88 -10.25
N ASP A 144 19.66 2.49 -9.13
CA ASP A 144 19.00 2.02 -7.90
C ASP A 144 18.23 3.12 -7.13
N GLN A 145 18.45 4.39 -7.48
CA GLN A 145 17.77 5.54 -6.88
C GLN A 145 16.57 6.02 -7.71
N LYS A 146 16.41 5.48 -8.92
CA LYS A 146 15.31 5.80 -9.82
C LYS A 146 14.07 4.98 -9.45
N PRO A 147 12.87 5.55 -9.60
CA PRO A 147 11.65 4.81 -9.36
C PRO A 147 11.52 3.67 -10.39
N THR A 148 11.29 2.46 -9.90
CA THR A 148 10.98 1.28 -10.71
C THR A 148 9.48 1.00 -10.73
N LEU A 149 8.76 1.43 -9.69
CA LEU A 149 7.32 1.23 -9.58
C LEU A 149 6.56 2.06 -10.63
N THR A 150 5.94 1.37 -11.58
CA THR A 150 5.19 2.00 -12.67
C THR A 150 3.67 1.92 -12.45
N ALA A 151 3.19 0.86 -11.78
CA ALA A 151 1.77 0.61 -11.57
C ALA A 151 1.43 0.24 -10.12
N VAL A 152 0.30 0.75 -9.64
CA VAL A 152 -0.32 0.36 -8.37
C VAL A 152 -1.76 -0.10 -8.63
N GLU A 153 -2.11 -1.29 -8.16
CA GLU A 153 -3.46 -1.81 -8.23
C GLU A 153 -4.11 -1.82 -6.85
N ILE A 154 -5.28 -1.20 -6.74
CA ILE A 154 -6.15 -1.32 -5.57
C ILE A 154 -7.06 -2.53 -5.81
N ALA A 155 -6.72 -3.66 -5.19
CA ALA A 155 -7.46 -4.91 -5.32
C ALA A 155 -8.54 -5.01 -4.25
N MET A 156 -9.81 -4.99 -4.66
CA MET A 156 -10.96 -5.01 -3.75
C MET A 156 -12.24 -5.46 -4.46
N ASP A 157 -13.18 -5.98 -3.68
CA ASP A 157 -14.55 -6.23 -4.15
C ASP A 157 -15.29 -4.90 -4.37
N GLY A 158 -16.05 -4.81 -5.47
CA GLY A 158 -16.83 -3.62 -5.82
C GLY A 158 -16.00 -2.35 -6.04
N PRO A 159 -14.97 -2.35 -6.92
CA PRO A 159 -14.04 -1.23 -7.08
C PRO A 159 -14.66 0.07 -7.57
N ALA A 160 -15.84 0.03 -8.20
CA ALA A 160 -16.46 1.18 -8.83
C ALA A 160 -16.73 2.35 -7.86
N ALA A 161 -17.18 2.06 -6.64
CA ALA A 161 -17.47 3.09 -5.64
C ALA A 161 -16.20 3.76 -5.11
N ALA A 162 -15.13 2.98 -4.92
CA ALA A 162 -13.82 3.51 -4.52
C ALA A 162 -13.21 4.37 -5.62
N LYS A 163 -13.27 3.90 -6.87
CA LYS A 163 -12.80 4.66 -8.05
C LYS A 163 -13.52 5.99 -8.19
N ALA A 164 -14.86 6.00 -8.10
CA ALA A 164 -15.64 7.23 -8.23
C ALA A 164 -15.33 8.26 -7.13
N ARG A 165 -14.90 7.83 -5.93
CA ARG A 165 -14.41 8.73 -4.88
C ARG A 165 -13.00 9.22 -5.19
N ALA A 166 -12.10 8.32 -5.56
CA ALA A 166 -10.72 8.67 -5.90
C ALA A 166 -10.63 9.63 -7.09
N ASP A 167 -11.54 9.52 -8.05
CA ASP A 167 -11.63 10.44 -9.20
C ASP A 167 -12.05 11.86 -8.75
N LYS A 168 -12.87 11.99 -7.69
CA LYS A 168 -13.19 13.30 -7.09
C LYS A 168 -12.00 13.91 -6.36
N ASP A 169 -11.23 13.06 -5.68
CA ASP A 169 -10.05 13.49 -4.90
C ASP A 169 -8.84 13.78 -5.80
N ALA A 170 -8.89 13.42 -7.10
CA ALA A 170 -7.79 13.61 -8.04
C ALA A 170 -7.35 15.08 -8.14
N ALA A 171 -8.29 16.02 -8.19
CA ALA A 171 -7.99 17.46 -8.26
C ALA A 171 -7.24 17.96 -7.02
N VAL A 172 -7.52 17.40 -5.84
CA VAL A 172 -6.81 17.73 -4.59
C VAL A 172 -5.36 17.27 -4.70
N VAL A 173 -5.13 16.04 -5.17
CA VAL A 173 -3.78 15.50 -5.36
C VAL A 173 -2.98 16.33 -6.37
N GLU A 174 -3.60 16.71 -7.49
CA GLU A 174 -2.97 17.56 -8.51
C GLU A 174 -2.60 18.94 -7.94
N GLY A 175 -3.50 19.56 -7.16
CA GLY A 175 -3.21 20.81 -6.46
C GLY A 175 -2.03 20.70 -5.49
N VAL A 176 -1.94 19.58 -4.76
CA VAL A 176 -0.79 19.29 -3.88
C VAL A 176 0.50 19.15 -4.68
N PHE A 177 0.48 18.46 -5.82
CA PHE A 177 1.68 18.30 -6.66
C PHE A 177 2.13 19.64 -7.22
N PHE A 178 1.21 20.44 -7.75
CA PHE A 178 1.51 21.77 -8.25
C PHE A 178 2.15 22.66 -7.17
N ALA A 179 1.57 22.69 -5.97
CA ALA A 179 2.14 23.46 -4.86
C ALA A 179 3.54 22.96 -4.47
N ARG A 180 3.78 21.64 -4.48
CA ARG A 180 5.09 21.06 -4.18
C ARG A 180 6.13 21.39 -5.25
N ASP A 181 5.74 21.39 -6.53
CA ASP A 181 6.62 21.76 -7.64
C ASP A 181 7.06 23.23 -7.55
N LEU A 182 6.20 24.12 -7.06
CA LEU A 182 6.53 25.54 -6.89
C LEU A 182 7.54 25.82 -5.77
N VAL A 183 7.64 24.95 -4.76
CA VAL A 183 8.47 25.19 -3.56
C VAL A 183 9.71 24.30 -3.46
N SER A 184 9.90 23.36 -4.40
CA SER A 184 10.97 22.35 -4.36
C SER A 184 12.24 22.74 -5.13
#